data_AF-A0A258Q609-F1
#
_entry.id   AF-A0A258Q609-F1
#
_cell.length_a   1.000
_cell.length_b   1.000
_cell.length_c   1.000
_cell.angle_alpha   90.00
_cell.angle_beta   90.00
_cell.angle_gamma   90.00
#
_symmetry.space_group_name_H-M   'P 1'
#
loop_
_entity.id
_entity.type
_entity.pdbx_description
1 polymer ?
#
loop_
_entity_poly.entity_id
_entity_poly.type
_entity_poly.pdbx_seq_one_letter_code
_entity_poly.pdbx_strand_id
1 'polypeptide(L)'
;MDNELLVMLSKFSVAARKVIGPVNPAKVLKDQEYAKRIFEQADAVGEEDLLLISLALQSKLGFLEEITPSVATPKQEEMPAAKYLFGARG
;
A
#
# COMPACT_ATOMS: atom_id res chain seq x y z
N MET A 1 5.69 22.32 13.87
CA MET A 1 5.37 20.88 13.74
C MET A 1 4.11 20.64 14.54
N ASP A 2 3.09 20.03 13.94
CA ASP A 2 1.86 19.68 14.63
C ASP A 2 2.13 18.58 15.66
N ASN A 3 1.80 18.84 16.93
CA ASN A 3 1.93 17.85 18.02
C ASN A 3 1.12 16.59 17.71
N GLU A 4 0.00 16.75 17.04
CA GLU A 4 -0.86 15.65 16.61
C GLU A 4 -0.16 14.71 15.63
N LEU A 5 0.62 15.25 14.68
CA LEU A 5 1.37 14.48 13.68
C LEU A 5 2.44 13.62 14.35
N LEU A 6 3.15 14.16 15.35
CA LEU A 6 4.15 13.41 16.12
C LEU A 6 3.52 12.26 16.90
N VAL A 7 2.33 12.46 17.46
CA VAL A 7 1.57 11.41 18.16
C VAL A 7 1.12 10.33 17.18
N MET A 8 0.66 10.68 15.98
CA MET A 8 0.30 9.70 14.94
C MET A 8 1.50 8.90 14.45
N LEU A 9 2.62 9.56 14.18
CA LEU A 9 3.86 8.89 13.75
C LEU A 9 4.41 7.92 14.80
N SER A 10 4.34 8.31 16.07
CA SER A 10 4.77 7.43 17.16
C SER A 10 3.86 6.21 17.29
N LYS A 11 2.53 6.39 17.26
CA LYS A 11 1.56 5.30 17.21
C LYS A 11 1.80 4.36 16.02
N PHE A 12 1.98 4.93 14.83
CA PHE A 12 2.31 4.18 13.62
C PHE A 12 3.60 3.38 13.79
N SER A 13 4.68 3.97 14.30
CA SER A 13 5.95 3.27 14.47
C SER A 13 5.87 2.10 15.44
N VAL A 14 5.01 2.20 16.47
CA VAL A 14 4.80 1.15 17.46
C VAL A 14 3.94 0.02 16.89
N ALA A 15 2.86 0.37 16.16
CA ALA A 15 2.02 -0.61 15.49
C ALA A 15 2.80 -1.36 14.39
N ALA A 16 3.50 -0.62 13.53
CA ALA A 16 4.30 -1.17 12.44
C ALA A 16 5.42 -2.09 12.93
N ARG A 17 5.96 -1.88 14.14
CA ARG A 17 7.08 -2.68 14.67
C ARG A 17 6.75 -4.18 14.76
N LYS A 18 5.52 -4.52 15.08
CA LYS A 18 5.09 -5.93 15.22
C LYS A 18 4.93 -6.65 13.88
N VAL A 19 4.82 -5.88 12.81
CA VAL A 19 4.31 -6.34 11.53
C VAL A 19 5.38 -6.19 10.44
N ILE A 20 5.83 -4.97 10.22
CA ILE A 20 6.80 -4.56 9.20
C ILE A 20 8.21 -4.50 9.79
N GLY A 21 8.30 -4.22 11.09
CA GLY A 21 9.57 -4.04 11.80
C GLY A 21 9.86 -2.56 12.14
N PRO A 22 11.08 -2.23 12.54
CA PRO A 22 11.41 -0.91 13.06
C PRO A 22 11.28 0.18 11.98
N VAL A 23 10.28 1.05 12.14
CA VAL A 23 10.08 2.25 11.30
C VAL A 23 10.76 3.45 11.94
N ASN A 24 11.42 4.28 11.12
CA ASN A 24 12.03 5.53 11.57
C ASN A 24 11.11 6.74 11.24
N PRO A 25 10.44 7.36 12.23
CA PRO A 25 9.52 8.47 12.01
C PRO A 25 10.16 9.69 11.33
N ALA A 26 11.42 9.97 11.65
CA ALA A 26 12.13 11.12 11.08
C ALA A 26 12.44 10.91 9.59
N LYS A 27 12.65 9.65 9.16
CA LYS A 27 12.81 9.31 7.74
C LYS A 27 11.48 9.37 7.01
N VAL A 28 10.38 8.91 7.61
CA VAL A 28 9.02 9.03 7.01
C VAL A 28 8.68 10.48 6.67
N LEU A 29 9.13 11.44 7.50
CA LEU A 29 8.89 12.86 7.27
C LEU A 29 9.79 13.52 6.22
N LYS A 30 11.02 13.03 6.06
CA LYS A 30 12.06 13.71 5.25
C LYS A 30 12.30 13.03 3.91
N ASP A 31 11.99 11.75 3.81
CA ASP A 31 12.28 10.90 2.67
C ASP A 31 10.97 10.29 2.16
N GLN A 32 10.52 10.81 1.02
CA GLN A 32 9.27 10.41 0.40
C GLN A 32 9.30 8.99 -0.15
N GLU A 33 10.44 8.53 -0.65
CA GLU A 33 10.57 7.15 -1.15
C GLU A 33 10.52 6.15 0.00
N TYR A 34 11.19 6.48 1.11
CA TYR A 34 11.11 5.68 2.32
C TYR A 34 9.68 5.63 2.86
N ALA A 35 8.99 6.76 2.91
CA ALA A 35 7.59 6.81 3.36
C ALA A 35 6.67 5.94 2.48
N LYS A 36 6.76 6.06 1.14
CA LYS A 36 5.97 5.26 0.19
C LYS A 36 6.20 3.76 0.41
N ARG A 37 7.45 3.29 0.51
CA ARG A 37 7.75 1.86 0.76
C ARG A 37 7.17 1.34 2.07
N ILE A 38 7.22 2.14 3.13
CA ILE A 38 6.70 1.74 4.44
C ILE A 38 5.17 1.67 4.40
N PHE A 39 4.52 2.59 3.68
CA PHE A 39 3.07 2.53 3.50
C PHE A 39 2.64 1.35 2.63
N GLU A 40 3.33 1.07 1.52
CA GLU A 40 3.08 -0.12 0.69
C GLU A 40 3.22 -1.42 1.51
N GLN A 41 4.21 -1.49 2.40
CA GLN A 41 4.39 -2.62 3.31
C GLN A 41 3.25 -2.72 4.33
N ALA A 42 2.76 -1.59 4.84
CA ALA A 42 1.59 -1.57 5.73
C ALA A 42 0.33 -2.06 5.01
N ASP A 43 0.14 -1.62 3.77
CA ASP A 43 -0.99 -2.02 2.95
C ASP A 43 -0.95 -3.51 2.60
N ALA A 44 0.24 -4.06 2.31
CA ALA A 44 0.42 -5.47 1.98
C ALA A 44 0.13 -6.43 3.14
N VAL A 45 0.29 -5.97 4.39
CA VAL A 45 -0.03 -6.78 5.57
C VAL A 45 -1.55 -6.91 5.73
N GLY A 46 -2.29 -5.83 5.49
CA GLY A 46 -3.74 -5.82 5.65
C GLY A 46 -4.21 -5.78 7.10
N GLU A 47 -3.40 -5.27 8.03
CA GLU A 47 -3.80 -5.06 9.43
C GLU A 47 -4.60 -3.76 9.55
N GLU A 48 -5.82 -3.84 10.09
CA GLU A 48 -6.82 -2.77 10.01
C GLU A 48 -6.41 -1.50 10.75
N ASP A 49 -5.85 -1.63 11.96
CA ASP A 49 -5.40 -0.47 12.73
C ASP A 49 -4.24 0.24 12.04
N LEU A 50 -3.29 -0.52 11.48
CA LEU A 50 -2.14 0.01 10.76
C LEU A 50 -2.54 0.72 9.46
N LEU A 51 -3.50 0.16 8.72
CA LEU A 51 -4.10 0.74 7.52
C LEU A 51 -4.79 2.08 7.81
N LEU A 52 -5.59 2.14 8.87
CA LEU A 52 -6.27 3.37 9.25
C LEU A 52 -5.28 4.47 9.63
N ILE A 53 -4.23 4.13 10.38
CA ILE A 53 -3.19 5.06 10.77
C ILE A 53 -2.33 5.49 9.56
N SER A 54 -2.00 4.57 8.66
CA SER A 54 -1.22 4.88 7.45
C SER A 54 -1.98 5.85 6.55
N LEU A 55 -3.28 5.62 6.32
CA LEU A 55 -4.14 6.50 5.53
C LEU A 55 -4.23 7.91 6.12
N ALA A 56 -4.44 8.01 7.45
CA ALA A 56 -4.47 9.30 8.14
C ALA A 56 -3.14 10.05 8.01
N LEU A 57 -2.01 9.34 8.11
CA LEU A 57 -0.68 9.91 7.91
C LEU A 57 -0.45 10.36 6.47
N GLN A 58 -0.82 9.54 5.48
CA GLN A 58 -0.71 9.91 4.07
C GLN A 58 -1.52 11.16 3.74
N SER A 59 -2.73 11.28 4.29
CA SER A 59 -3.57 12.48 4.14
C SER A 59 -2.89 13.72 4.71
N LYS A 60 -2.34 13.64 5.93
CA LYS A 60 -1.67 14.78 6.57
C LYS A 60 -0.32 15.15 5.96
N LEU A 61 0.37 14.17 5.36
CA LEU A 61 1.66 14.37 4.72
C LEU A 61 1.55 14.69 3.21
N GLY A 62 0.33 14.68 2.66
CA GLY A 62 0.10 14.96 1.24
C GLY A 62 0.55 13.84 0.30
N PHE A 63 0.62 12.59 0.79
CA PHE A 63 0.97 11.41 -0.02
C PHE A 63 -0.23 10.78 -0.72
N LEU A 64 -1.46 11.20 -0.40
CA LEU A 64 -2.64 10.88 -1.20
C LEU A 64 -2.57 11.66 -2.52
N GLU A 65 -1.76 11.16 -3.45
CA GLU A 65 -1.95 11.48 -4.86
C GLU A 65 -3.39 11.05 -5.23
N GLU A 66 -4.11 11.93 -5.94
CA GLU A 66 -5.47 11.67 -6.43
C GLU A 66 -5.56 10.24 -6.94
N ILE A 67 -6.48 9.48 -6.36
CA ILE A 67 -6.71 8.06 -6.65
C ILE A 67 -6.94 7.90 -8.15
N THR A 68 -5.92 7.57 -8.93
CA THR A 68 -6.12 6.74 -10.11
C THR A 68 -6.29 5.33 -9.58
N PRO A 69 -7.48 4.73 -9.69
CA PRO A 69 -7.68 3.36 -9.27
C PRO A 69 -6.89 2.46 -10.21
N SER A 70 -5.63 2.18 -9.88
CA SER A 70 -4.90 1.09 -10.49
C SER A 70 -5.45 -0.19 -9.88
N VAL A 71 -6.53 -0.66 -10.49
CA VAL A 71 -7.09 -1.99 -10.29
C VAL A 71 -5.92 -2.96 -10.38
N ALA A 72 -5.46 -3.43 -9.22
CA ALA A 72 -4.56 -4.56 -9.13
C ALA A 72 -5.28 -5.73 -9.80
N THR A 73 -4.89 -5.97 -11.03
CA THR A 73 -5.38 -7.03 -11.90
C THR A 73 -5.10 -8.34 -11.15
N PRO A 74 -6.10 -9.18 -10.86
CA PRO A 74 -5.82 -10.51 -10.39
C PRO A 74 -5.03 -11.19 -11.51
N LYS A 75 -3.79 -11.59 -11.17
CA LYS A 75 -2.93 -12.45 -11.97
C LYS A 75 -3.73 -13.71 -12.29
N GLN A 76 -4.26 -13.81 -13.51
CA GLN A 76 -4.91 -15.00 -14.02
C GLN A 76 -4.06 -15.56 -15.16
N GLU A 77 -3.71 -16.82 -14.97
CA GLU A 77 -2.73 -17.61 -15.72
C GLU A 77 -2.93 -17.60 -17.25
N GLU A 78 -1.82 -17.79 -17.95
CA GLU A 78 -1.77 -18.17 -19.35
C GLU A 78 -2.77 -19.30 -19.65
N MET A 79 -3.73 -19.04 -20.54
CA MET A 79 -4.34 -20.10 -21.33
C MET A 79 -4.23 -19.70 -22.81
N PRO A 80 -3.41 -20.40 -23.62
CA PRO A 80 -3.46 -20.21 -25.06
C PRO A 80 -4.85 -20.62 -25.54
N ALA A 81 -5.52 -19.70 -26.22
CA ALA A 81 -6.82 -19.94 -26.84
C ALA A 81 -6.69 -21.05 -27.89
N ALA A 82 -6.90 -22.30 -27.46
CA ALA A 82 -7.08 -23.45 -28.32
C ALA A 82 -8.42 -23.30 -29.05
N LYS A 83 -8.42 -22.49 -30.11
CA LYS A 83 -9.53 -22.41 -31.05
C LYS A 83 -9.47 -23.68 -31.91
N TYR A 84 -10.05 -24.75 -31.39
CA TYR A 84 -10.38 -25.94 -32.16
C TYR A 84 -11.32 -25.52 -33.29
N LEU A 85 -10.78 -25.37 -34.50
CA LEU A 85 -11.56 -25.32 -35.74
C LEU A 85 -12.07 -26.75 -36.00
N PHE A 86 -13.16 -27.10 -35.32
CA PHE A 86 -13.98 -28.25 -35.67
C PHE A 86 -14.71 -27.98 -36.98
N GLY A 87 -14.62 -28.94 -37.89
CA GLY A 87 -15.75 -29.30 -38.75
C GLY A 87 -15.76 -28.70 -40.14
N ALA A 88 -15.16 -29.44 -41.07
CA ALA A 88 -15.41 -29.32 -42.50
C ALA A 88 -16.88 -29.62 -42.84
N ARG A 89 -17.39 -28.93 -43.87
CA ARG A 89 -18.44 -29.35 -44.82
C ARG A 89 -19.84 -29.66 -44.26
N GLY A 90 -20.77 -28.76 -44.59
CA GLY A 90 -22.19 -29.02 -44.82
C GLY A 90 -22.65 -28.04 -45.89
#